data_AF-A0A840MHY7-F1
#
_entry.id   AF-A0A840MHY7-F1
#
_cell.length_a   1.000
_cell.length_b   1.000
_cell.length_c   1.000
_cell.angle_alpha   90.00
_cell.angle_beta   90.00
_cell.angle_gamma   90.00
#
_symmetry.space_group_name_H-M   'P 1'
#
loop_
_entity.id
_entity.type
_entity.pdbx_description
1 polymer ?
#
loop_
_entity_poly.entity_id
_entity_poly.type
_entity_poly.pdbx_seq_one_letter_code
_entity_poly.pdbx_strand_id
1 'polypeptide(L)' 'MDKEDARQQSLEQLHERRKQVVRLHKSDLGIIQIVELSGLSYPTVRNTIKLFEAGGWPAIKPAARGHQHGEG' A
#
# COMPACT_ATOMS: atom_id res chain seq x y z
N MET A 1 -24.00 4.82 -6.73
CA MET A 1 -22.59 5.20 -6.43
C MET A 1 -22.31 4.69 -5.04
N ASP A 2 -22.13 3.37 -4.96
CA ASP A 2 -21.86 2.66 -3.70
C ASP A 2 -20.54 3.14 -3.14
N LYS A 3 -20.64 3.90 -2.05
CA LYS A 3 -19.52 4.09 -1.13
C LYS A 3 -19.34 2.75 -0.43
N GLU A 4 -18.66 1.81 -1.08
CA GLU A 4 -18.11 0.66 -0.39
C GLU A 4 -17.22 1.21 0.73
N ASP A 5 -17.69 1.03 1.96
CA ASP A 5 -17.03 1.45 3.17
C ASP A 5 -15.61 0.89 3.21
N ALA A 6 -14.65 1.73 2.82
CA ALA A 6 -13.21 1.52 2.96
C ALA A 6 -12.74 1.36 4.43
N ARG A 7 -13.66 1.17 5.39
CA ARG A 7 -13.38 1.09 6.83
C ARG A 7 -12.90 -0.28 7.30
N GLN A 8 -12.91 -1.31 6.43
CA GLN A 8 -12.41 -2.65 6.79
C GLN A 8 -11.67 -3.34 5.63
N GLN A 9 -10.89 -2.62 4.82
CA GLN A 9 -9.84 -3.31 4.07
C GLN A 9 -8.84 -3.87 5.09
N SER A 10 -8.94 -5.17 5.39
CA SER A 10 -8.00 -5.89 6.25
C SER A 10 -6.58 -5.50 5.90
N LEU A 11 -5.77 -5.22 6.91
CA LEU A 11 -4.36 -4.80 6.75
C LEU A 11 -3.58 -5.76 5.83
N GLU A 12 -3.96 -7.03 5.81
CA GLU A 12 -3.45 -8.06 4.89
C GLU A 12 -3.78 -7.78 3.43
N GLN A 13 -5.01 -7.42 3.09
CA GLN A 13 -5.41 -7.08 1.71
C GLN A 13 -4.66 -5.84 1.21
N LEU A 14 -4.46 -4.85 2.08
CA LEU A 14 -3.63 -3.69 1.74
C LEU A 14 -2.15 -4.08 1.56
N HIS A 15 -1.65 -5.02 2.35
CA HIS A 15 -0.28 -5.52 2.22
C HIS A 15 -0.06 -6.27 0.91
N GLU A 16 -0.95 -7.19 0.56
CA GLU A 16 -0.92 -7.92 -0.73
C GLU A 16 -0.94 -6.94 -1.90
N ARG A 17 -1.84 -5.95 -1.88
CA ARG A 17 -1.92 -4.94 -2.96
C ARG A 17 -0.67 -4.05 -3.03
N ARG A 18 -0.08 -3.64 -1.90
CA ARG A 18 1.19 -2.88 -1.90
C ARG A 18 2.36 -3.67 -2.47
N LYS A 19 2.44 -4.98 -2.19
CA LYS A 19 3.45 -5.85 -2.83
C LYS A 19 3.26 -5.90 -4.34
N GLN A 20 2.01 -5.99 -4.80
CA GLN A 20 1.70 -5.94 -6.23
C GLN A 20 2.09 -4.61 -6.87
N VAL A 21 1.82 -3.48 -6.22
CA VAL A 21 2.27 -2.14 -6.68
C VAL A 21 3.78 -2.10 -6.86
N VAL A 22 4.57 -2.55 -5.88
CA VAL A 22 6.04 -2.56 -6.00
C VAL A 22 6.51 -3.50 -7.10
N ARG A 23 5.86 -4.66 -7.27
CA ARG A 23 6.19 -5.58 -8.36
C ARG A 23 5.94 -4.95 -9.73
N LEU A 24 4.80 -4.27 -9.90
CA LEU A 24 4.45 -3.56 -11.13
C LEU A 24 5.39 -2.37 -11.38
N HIS A 25 5.78 -1.65 -10.32
CA HIS A 25 6.76 -0.57 -10.41
C HIS A 25 8.14 -1.07 -10.85
N LYS A 26 8.57 -2.25 -10.36
CA LYS A 26 9.81 -2.90 -10.82
C LYS A 26 9.76 -3.36 -12.28
N SER A 27 8.56 -3.51 -12.86
CA SER A 27 8.36 -3.79 -14.29
C SER A 27 8.29 -2.51 -15.15
N ASP A 28 8.67 -1.35 -14.60
CA ASP A 28 8.65 -0.05 -15.28
C ASP A 28 7.26 0.39 -15.78
N LEU A 29 6.20 -0.04 -15.09
CA LEU A 29 4.84 0.39 -15.42
C LEU A 29 4.59 1.81 -14.93
N GLY A 30 3.95 2.62 -15.77
CA GLY A 30 3.56 3.99 -15.41
C GLY A 30 2.59 4.03 -14.23
N ILE A 31 2.70 5.04 -13.37
CA ILE A 31 1.91 5.17 -12.13
C ILE A 31 0.40 5.08 -12.38
N ILE A 32 -0.09 5.65 -13.49
CA ILE A 32 -1.51 5.60 -13.86
C ILE A 32 -1.96 4.15 -14.13
N GLN A 33 -1.18 3.37 -14.88
CA GLN A 33 -1.49 1.95 -15.11
C GLN A 33 -1.47 1.14 -13.81
N ILE A 34 -0.53 1.45 -12.91
CA ILE A 34 -0.47 0.78 -11.59
C ILE A 34 -1.70 1.10 -10.75
N VAL A 35 -2.20 2.34 -10.80
CA VAL A 35 -3.43 2.76 -10.11
C VAL A 35 -4.63 1.98 -10.63
N GLU A 36 -4.77 1.86 -11.94
CA GLU A 36 -5.85 1.09 -12.58
C GLU A 36 -5.75 -0.40 -12.26
N LEU A 37 -4.57 -1.00 -12.40
CA LEU A 37 -4.33 -2.44 -12.15
C LEU A 37 -4.46 -2.82 -10.68
N SER A 38 -4.05 -1.94 -9.76
CA SER A 38 -4.10 -2.22 -8.33
C SER A 38 -5.45 -1.88 -7.69
N GLY A 39 -6.30 -1.11 -8.38
CA GLY A 39 -7.55 -0.58 -7.81
C GLY A 39 -7.31 0.22 -6.52
N LEU A 40 -6.17 0.90 -6.42
CA LEU A 40 -5.78 1.73 -5.28
C LEU A 40 -5.77 3.20 -5.71
N SER A 41 -6.07 4.11 -4.79
CA SER A 41 -6.01 5.54 -5.09
C SER A 41 -4.58 5.98 -5.45
N TYR A 42 -4.47 6.95 -6.36
CA TYR A 42 -3.20 7.60 -6.74
C TYR A 42 -2.28 7.98 -5.55
N PRO A 43 -2.76 8.66 -4.48
CA PRO A 43 -1.91 8.98 -3.35
C PRO A 43 -1.36 7.74 -2.63
N THR A 44 -2.10 6.62 -2.61
CA THR A 44 -1.65 5.36 -2.00
C THR A 44 -0.52 4.72 -2.80
N VAL A 45 -0.65 4.69 -4.13
CA VAL A 45 0.40 4.18 -5.03
C VAL A 45 1.65 5.03 -4.91
N ARG A 46 1.50 6.37 -4.99
CA ARG A 46 2.62 7.31 -4.86
C ARG A 46 3.34 7.18 -3.52
N ASN A 47 2.59 7.05 -2.42
CA ASN A 47 3.19 6.87 -1.10
C ASN A 47 3.92 5.53 -0.98
N THR A 48 3.37 4.46 -1.58
CA THR A 48 4.01 3.14 -1.57
C THR A 48 5.35 3.15 -2.32
N ILE A 49 5.39 3.80 -3.49
CA ILE A 49 6.63 3.98 -4.27
C ILE A 49 7.63 4.81 -3.46
N LYS A 50 7.21 5.94 -2.89
CA LYS A 50 8.08 6.79 -2.06
C LYS A 50 8.67 6.03 -0.86
N LEU A 51 7.86 5.22 -0.18
CA LEU A 51 8.32 4.37 0.94
C LEU A 51 9.31 3.31 0.46
N PHE A 52 9.03 2.70 -0.69
CA PHE A 52 9.93 1.72 -1.30
C PHE A 52 11.28 2.34 -1.72
N GLU A 53 11.27 3.55 -2.27
CA GLU A 53 12.50 4.28 -2.59
C GLU A 53 13.29 4.69 -1.33
N ALA A 54 12.59 5.04 -0.25
CA ALA A 54 13.22 5.47 1.00
C ALA A 54 13.77 4.32 1.87
N GLY A 55 13.15 3.13 1.83
CA GLY A 55 13.49 2.04 2.74
C GLY A 55 13.22 0.62 2.21
N GLY A 56 12.95 0.47 0.91
CA GLY A 56 12.80 -0.82 0.25
C GLY A 56 11.56 -1.63 0.68
N TRP A 57 11.65 -2.94 0.51
CA TRP A 57 10.60 -3.90 0.89
C TRP A 57 10.16 -3.86 2.37
N PRO A 58 11.04 -3.61 3.38
CA PRO A 58 10.57 -3.52 4.76
C PRO A 58 9.72 -2.25 5.02
N ALA A 59 9.94 -1.17 4.26
CA ALA A 59 9.21 0.09 4.44
C ALA A 59 7.77 0.07 3.89
N ILE A 60 7.46 -0.81 2.95
CA ILE A 60 6.09 -0.96 2.40
C ILE A 60 5.17 -1.80 3.30
N LYS A 61 5.75 -2.60 4.20
CA LYS A 61 5.00 -3.42 5.14
C LYS A 61 4.18 -2.48 6.03
N PRO A 62 2.84 -2.59 6.06
CA PRO A 62 2.07 -1.80 7.00
C PRO A 62 2.59 -2.15 8.39
N ALA A 63 3.06 -1.14 9.14
CA ALA A 63 3.32 -1.32 10.56
C ALA A 63 2.08 -1.99 11.15
N ALA A 64 2.28 -3.11 11.86
CA ALA A 64 1.21 -3.72 12.62
C ALA A 64 0.58 -2.58 13.43
N ARG A 65 -0.72 -2.32 13.26
CA ARG A 65 -1.42 -1.35 14.12
C ARG A 65 -1.52 -1.97 15.51
N GLY A 66 -0.39 -1.94 16.22
CA GLY A 66 -0.32 -2.03 17.65
C GLY A 66 0.24 -0.69 18.08
N HIS A 67 -0.57 0.11 18.78
CA HIS A 67 0.03 0.84 19.89
C HIS A 67 0.89 -0.19 20.64
N GLN A 68 2.16 0.11 20.92
CA GLN A 68 2.77 -0.48 22.11
C GLN A 68 1.79 -0.19 23.23
N HIS A 69 1.05 -1.22 23.64
CA HIS A 69 0.32 -1.23 24.89
C HIS A 69 1.35 -0.80 25.93
N GLY A 70 1.09 0.32 26.60
CA GLY A 70 2.02 0.91 27.54
C GLY A 70 2.50 -0.16 28.51
N GLU A 71 3.81 -0.33 28.61
CA GLU A 71 4.42 -0.91 29.79
C GLU A 71 4.24 0.14 30.89
N GLY A 72 3.28 -0.09 31.80
CA GLY A 72 2.96 0.77 32.93
C GLY A 72 1.98 0.11 33.87
#